data_AF-A0A812UJ96-F1
#
_entry.id   AF-A0A812UJ96-F1
#
_cell.length_a   1.000
_cell.length_b   1.000
_cell.length_c   1.000
_cell.angle_alpha   90.00
_cell.angle_beta   90.00
_cell.angle_gamma   90.00
#
_symmetry.space_group_name_H-M   'P 1'
#
loop_
_entity.id
_entity.type
_entity.pdbx_description
1 polymer ?
#
loop_
_entity_poly.entity_id
_entity_poly.type
_entity_poly.pdbx_seq_one_letter_code
_entity_poly.pdbx_strand_id
1 'polypeptide(L)'
;MAEDLGEAAKSGNVPKVKALLKKCQDFESAKVQNACVGAAIAQQAECVQAFLEAGAPLTCSDKEGRRLLPACCRSNLAESIALMVSLRADVSKPDGDGSLPMSLAIQNKSMSCVKELLRGGAQPPANADMPGLANLMLEVQFEQCEAEIRPLATAEVDPAELLEAERVVLEGMEDHKRLIKLHEDTRASKSLAEVERQIADAQAKLEATKASSVEYVESMNQKKIAIRNAEAELHKLHKEIHSVQDTYTKLKEEDAKLKQELITSHEILKEAQAERDALEAARLEREQLTGKVQEELQELEKLIEEQTQQNAGYQHELLAAREDLESKMRDKEEAKLLTEKAHQLVDTL
;
A
#
# COMPACT_ATOMS: atom_id res chain seq x y z
N MET A 1 -10.30 -70.95 -33.68
CA MET A 1 -11.23 -70.35 -34.67
C MET A 1 -11.76 -68.97 -34.27
N ALA A 2 -12.27 -68.76 -33.04
CA ALA A 2 -12.82 -67.45 -32.64
C ALA A 2 -11.75 -66.36 -32.42
N GLU A 3 -10.56 -66.74 -31.94
CA GLU A 3 -9.40 -65.83 -31.80
C GLU A 3 -8.73 -65.54 -33.15
N ASP A 4 -8.71 -66.52 -34.06
CA ASP A 4 -7.99 -66.44 -35.34
C ASP A 4 -8.50 -65.35 -36.29
N LEU A 5 -9.82 -65.07 -36.31
CA LEU A 5 -10.41 -64.06 -37.22
C LEU A 5 -10.23 -62.65 -36.66
N GLY A 6 -10.47 -62.44 -35.37
CA GLY A 6 -10.30 -61.15 -34.72
C GLY A 6 -8.83 -60.71 -34.69
N GLU A 7 -7.91 -61.65 -34.46
CA GLU A 7 -6.47 -61.39 -34.52
C GLU A 7 -6.02 -61.07 -35.95
N ALA A 8 -6.44 -61.86 -36.95
CA ALA A 8 -6.12 -61.60 -38.34
C ALA A 8 -6.66 -60.24 -38.83
N ALA A 9 -7.85 -59.86 -38.37
CA ALA A 9 -8.49 -58.57 -38.68
C ALA A 9 -7.73 -57.39 -38.05
N LYS A 10 -7.27 -57.52 -36.79
CA LYS A 10 -6.47 -56.49 -36.11
C LYS A 10 -5.05 -56.38 -36.66
N SER A 11 -4.48 -57.49 -37.13
CA SER A 11 -3.13 -57.54 -37.68
C SER A 11 -3.05 -57.17 -39.17
N GLY A 12 -4.17 -56.81 -39.82
CA GLY A 12 -4.19 -56.45 -41.25
C GLY A 12 -4.00 -57.63 -42.22
N ASN A 13 -4.16 -58.88 -41.79
CA ASN A 13 -3.94 -60.05 -42.64
C ASN A 13 -5.15 -60.32 -43.56
N VAL A 14 -5.29 -59.50 -44.60
CA VAL A 14 -6.39 -59.57 -45.57
C VAL A 14 -6.56 -60.97 -46.20
N PRO A 15 -5.50 -61.69 -46.62
CA PRO A 15 -5.65 -63.03 -47.18
C PRO A 15 -6.25 -64.04 -46.20
N LYS A 16 -5.80 -64.01 -44.93
CA LYS A 16 -6.33 -64.88 -43.87
C LYS A 16 -7.78 -64.50 -43.55
N VAL A 17 -8.11 -63.20 -43.49
CA VAL A 17 -9.47 -62.70 -43.31
C VAL A 17 -10.39 -63.18 -44.45
N LYS A 18 -10.00 -62.99 -45.72
CA LYS A 18 -10.79 -63.45 -46.89
C LYS A 18 -10.98 -64.97 -46.90
N ALA A 19 -9.94 -65.75 -46.55
CA ALA A 19 -10.02 -67.21 -46.49
C ALA A 19 -10.96 -67.71 -45.38
N LEU A 20 -10.96 -67.04 -44.23
CA LEU A 20 -11.85 -67.35 -43.12
C LEU A 20 -13.30 -66.94 -43.43
N LEU A 21 -13.51 -65.76 -44.03
CA LEU A 21 -14.84 -65.28 -44.43
C LEU A 21 -15.52 -66.18 -45.47
N LYS A 22 -14.77 -66.75 -46.42
CA LYS A 22 -15.31 -67.74 -47.37
C LYS A 22 -15.85 -69.00 -46.71
N LYS A 23 -15.36 -69.35 -45.52
CA LYS A 23 -15.83 -70.49 -44.72
C LYS A 23 -16.93 -70.12 -43.74
N CYS A 24 -17.18 -68.83 -43.51
CA CYS A 24 -18.22 -68.34 -42.63
C CYS A 24 -19.58 -68.38 -43.35
N GLN A 25 -20.56 -69.02 -42.71
CA GLN A 25 -21.95 -69.06 -43.19
C GLN A 25 -22.84 -68.02 -42.48
N ASP A 26 -22.36 -67.45 -41.36
CA ASP A 26 -23.11 -66.50 -40.53
C ASP A 26 -22.31 -65.22 -40.28
N PHE A 27 -22.64 -64.18 -41.06
CA PHE A 27 -22.06 -62.84 -40.97
C PHE A 27 -22.68 -61.99 -39.85
N GLU A 28 -23.84 -62.38 -39.31
CA GLU A 28 -24.47 -61.71 -38.18
C GLU A 28 -23.89 -62.17 -36.84
N SER A 29 -23.15 -63.29 -36.82
CA SER A 29 -22.51 -63.78 -35.61
C SER A 29 -21.68 -62.70 -34.91
N ALA A 30 -21.80 -62.63 -33.58
CA ALA A 30 -21.04 -61.67 -32.76
C ALA A 30 -19.52 -61.76 -32.99
N LYS A 31 -19.01 -62.90 -33.46
CA LYS A 31 -17.58 -63.08 -33.81
C LYS A 31 -17.19 -62.24 -35.02
N VAL A 32 -17.97 -62.27 -36.09
CA VAL A 32 -17.72 -61.51 -37.32
C VAL A 32 -17.92 -60.02 -37.07
N GLN A 33 -18.98 -59.64 -36.35
CA GLN A 33 -19.22 -58.23 -36.02
C GLN A 33 -18.08 -57.63 -35.18
N ASN A 34 -17.62 -58.33 -34.14
CA ASN A 34 -16.48 -57.91 -33.32
C ASN A 34 -15.18 -57.81 -34.12
N ALA A 35 -14.92 -58.76 -35.04
CA ALA A 35 -13.72 -58.74 -35.87
C ALA A 35 -13.75 -57.59 -36.88
N CYS A 36 -14.91 -57.29 -37.47
CA CYS A 36 -15.12 -56.20 -38.41
C CYS A 36 -14.90 -54.83 -37.75
N VAL A 37 -15.54 -54.57 -36.60
CA VAL A 37 -15.31 -53.34 -35.82
C VAL A 37 -13.88 -53.28 -35.29
N GLY A 38 -13.31 -54.42 -34.89
CA GLY A 38 -11.92 -54.52 -34.46
C GLY A 38 -10.91 -54.14 -35.56
N ALA A 39 -11.17 -54.50 -36.82
CA ALA A 39 -10.38 -54.06 -37.97
C ALA A 39 -10.44 -52.53 -38.14
N ALA A 40 -11.64 -51.94 -37.99
CA ALA A 40 -11.81 -50.49 -38.08
C ALA A 40 -11.01 -49.75 -36.99
N ILE A 41 -11.10 -50.20 -35.74
CA ILE A 41 -10.33 -49.64 -34.61
C ILE A 41 -8.82 -49.81 -34.81
N ALA A 42 -8.40 -50.93 -35.39
CA ALA A 42 -7.00 -51.21 -35.71
C ALA A 42 -6.51 -50.51 -37.00
N GLN A 43 -7.33 -49.63 -37.60
CA GLN A 43 -7.02 -48.88 -38.82
C GLN A 43 -6.73 -49.76 -40.06
N GLN A 44 -7.31 -50.95 -40.13
CA GLN A 44 -7.09 -51.90 -41.23
C GLN A 44 -8.19 -51.74 -42.29
N ALA A 45 -8.08 -50.72 -43.14
CA ALA A 45 -9.08 -50.36 -44.16
C ALA A 45 -9.42 -51.53 -45.09
N GLU A 46 -8.42 -52.25 -45.59
CA GLU A 46 -8.57 -53.35 -46.53
C GLU A 46 -9.23 -54.57 -45.89
N CYS A 47 -9.02 -54.76 -44.58
CA CYS A 47 -9.74 -55.79 -43.82
C CYS A 47 -11.22 -55.40 -43.67
N VAL A 48 -11.52 -54.14 -43.33
CA VAL A 48 -12.90 -53.64 -43.24
C VAL A 48 -13.61 -53.79 -44.59
N GLN A 49 -12.97 -53.39 -45.69
CA GLN A 49 -13.50 -53.58 -47.04
C GLN A 49 -13.75 -55.07 -47.34
N ALA A 50 -12.81 -55.96 -47.00
CA ALA A 50 -12.99 -57.40 -47.20
C ALA A 50 -14.18 -57.98 -46.41
N PHE A 51 -14.46 -57.47 -45.21
CA PHE A 51 -15.67 -57.84 -44.45
C PHE A 51 -16.95 -57.37 -45.16
N LEU A 52 -16.97 -56.11 -45.63
CA LEU A 52 -18.13 -55.52 -46.32
C LEU A 52 -18.40 -56.22 -47.67
N GLU A 53 -17.36 -56.46 -48.47
CA GLU A 53 -17.43 -57.20 -49.73
C GLU A 53 -17.95 -58.64 -49.55
N ALA A 54 -17.62 -59.27 -48.41
CA ALA A 54 -18.10 -60.61 -48.08
C ALA A 54 -19.56 -60.65 -47.61
N GLY A 55 -20.21 -59.49 -47.41
CA GLY A 55 -21.60 -59.39 -46.97
C GLY A 55 -21.77 -59.20 -45.46
N ALA A 56 -20.74 -58.74 -44.74
CA ALA A 56 -20.91 -58.33 -43.34
C ALA A 56 -21.94 -57.17 -43.23
N PRO A 57 -22.84 -57.21 -42.23
CA PRO A 57 -23.88 -56.19 -42.12
C PRO A 57 -23.28 -54.81 -41.78
N LEU A 58 -23.80 -53.75 -42.40
CA LEU A 58 -23.37 -52.36 -42.14
C LEU A 58 -23.65 -51.91 -40.69
N THR A 59 -24.51 -52.66 -39.99
CA THR A 59 -24.90 -52.45 -38.60
C THR A 59 -24.00 -53.17 -37.60
N CYS A 60 -22.86 -53.76 -38.02
CA CYS A 60 -21.90 -54.42 -37.15
C CYS A 60 -21.57 -53.57 -35.91
N SER A 61 -21.62 -54.21 -34.74
CA SER A 61 -21.21 -53.62 -33.48
C SER A 61 -20.34 -54.58 -32.68
N ASP A 62 -19.44 -54.03 -31.87
CA ASP A 62 -18.64 -54.84 -30.96
C ASP A 62 -19.33 -55.03 -29.58
N LYS A 63 -18.69 -55.78 -28.69
CA LYS A 63 -19.18 -56.04 -27.32
C LYS A 63 -19.37 -54.77 -26.47
N GLU A 64 -18.72 -53.67 -26.84
CA GLU A 64 -18.83 -52.38 -26.16
C GLU A 64 -19.91 -51.49 -26.80
N GLY A 65 -20.64 -51.99 -27.81
CA GLY A 65 -21.67 -51.24 -28.52
C GLY A 65 -21.10 -50.25 -29.53
N ARG A 66 -19.80 -50.29 -29.82
CA ARG A 66 -19.19 -49.45 -30.86
C ARG A 66 -19.62 -49.96 -32.22
N ARG A 67 -20.22 -49.10 -33.01
CA ARG A 67 -20.68 -49.41 -34.36
C ARG A 67 -19.56 -49.20 -35.37
N LEU A 68 -19.61 -49.96 -36.47
CA LEU A 68 -18.60 -49.95 -37.53
C LEU A 68 -18.36 -48.54 -38.12
N LEU A 69 -19.42 -47.81 -38.49
CA LEU A 69 -19.30 -46.51 -39.15
C LEU A 69 -18.66 -45.42 -38.23
N PRO A 70 -19.14 -45.18 -36.99
CA PRO A 70 -18.42 -44.35 -36.00
C PRO A 70 -16.97 -44.77 -35.77
N ALA A 71 -16.68 -46.08 -35.70
CA ALA A 71 -15.32 -46.59 -35.52
C ALA A 71 -14.41 -46.23 -36.71
N CYS A 72 -14.92 -46.31 -37.95
CA CYS A 72 -14.21 -45.85 -39.14
C CYS A 72 -13.98 -44.33 -39.15
N CYS A 73 -14.95 -43.53 -38.69
CA CYS A 73 -14.79 -42.07 -38.55
C CYS A 73 -13.73 -41.72 -37.50
N ARG A 74 -13.71 -42.45 -36.39
CA ARG A 74 -12.70 -42.30 -35.33
C ARG A 74 -11.30 -42.65 -35.81
N SER A 75 -11.21 -43.60 -36.75
CA SER A 75 -9.96 -44.17 -37.25
C SER A 75 -9.56 -43.63 -38.63
N ASN A 76 -10.24 -42.58 -39.12
CA ASN A 76 -9.97 -41.90 -40.38
C ASN A 76 -10.00 -42.81 -41.65
N LEU A 77 -10.89 -43.81 -41.67
CA LEU A 77 -10.98 -44.80 -42.76
C LEU A 77 -11.95 -44.35 -43.85
N ALA A 78 -11.62 -43.25 -44.54
CA ALA A 78 -12.51 -42.61 -45.53
C ALA A 78 -12.95 -43.58 -46.65
N GLU A 79 -12.06 -44.42 -47.17
CA GLU A 79 -12.39 -45.38 -48.23
C GLU A 79 -13.39 -46.45 -47.75
N SER A 80 -13.30 -46.86 -46.48
CA SER A 80 -14.26 -47.78 -45.89
C SER A 80 -15.62 -47.10 -45.70
N ILE A 81 -15.63 -45.81 -45.35
CA ILE A 81 -16.87 -45.01 -45.25
C ILE A 81 -17.50 -44.84 -46.64
N ALA A 82 -16.71 -44.55 -47.67
CA ALA A 82 -17.19 -44.44 -49.05
C ALA A 82 -17.88 -45.73 -49.51
N LEU A 83 -17.30 -46.90 -49.20
CA LEU A 83 -17.91 -48.20 -49.47
C LEU A 83 -19.20 -48.42 -48.67
N MET A 84 -19.25 -48.03 -47.40
CA MET A 84 -20.49 -48.13 -46.61
C MET A 84 -21.60 -47.21 -47.16
N VAL A 85 -21.24 -46.00 -47.58
CA VAL A 85 -22.18 -45.03 -48.19
C VAL A 85 -22.70 -45.54 -49.54
N SER A 86 -21.85 -46.13 -50.38
CA SER A 86 -22.28 -46.73 -51.65
C SER A 86 -23.22 -47.92 -51.45
N LEU A 87 -23.05 -48.66 -50.35
CA LEU A 87 -23.96 -49.71 -49.89
C LEU A 87 -25.18 -49.18 -49.12
N ARG A 88 -25.42 -47.85 -49.11
CA ARG A 88 -26.55 -47.16 -48.46
C ARG A 88 -26.61 -47.35 -46.94
N ALA A 89 -25.46 -47.31 -46.27
CA ALA A 89 -25.40 -47.30 -44.81
C ALA A 89 -26.15 -46.09 -44.22
N ASP A 90 -26.84 -46.30 -43.10
CA ASP A 90 -27.45 -45.22 -42.34
C ASP A 90 -26.38 -44.43 -41.56
N VAL A 91 -26.03 -43.26 -42.08
CA VAL A 91 -25.00 -42.36 -41.54
C VAL A 91 -25.45 -41.54 -40.33
N SER A 92 -26.71 -41.68 -39.90
CA SER A 92 -27.29 -40.91 -38.77
C SER A 92 -27.16 -41.63 -37.42
N LYS A 93 -26.78 -42.91 -37.41
CA LYS A 93 -26.83 -43.74 -36.20
C LYS A 93 -25.63 -43.50 -35.28
N PRO A 94 -25.85 -43.12 -34.00
CA PRO A 94 -24.77 -42.96 -33.05
C PRO A 94 -24.18 -44.30 -32.60
N ASP A 95 -22.93 -44.29 -32.11
CA ASP A 95 -22.34 -45.43 -31.40
C ASP A 95 -22.94 -45.61 -29.99
N GLY A 96 -22.47 -46.64 -29.27
CA GLY A 96 -22.87 -46.92 -27.88
C GLY A 96 -22.58 -45.78 -26.89
N ASP A 97 -21.67 -44.86 -27.22
CA ASP A 97 -21.36 -43.67 -26.43
C ASP A 97 -22.26 -42.47 -26.80
N GLY A 98 -23.20 -42.65 -27.72
CA GLY A 98 -24.08 -41.59 -28.22
C GLY A 98 -23.41 -40.67 -29.25
N SER A 99 -22.20 -40.99 -29.72
CA SER A 99 -21.47 -40.15 -30.66
C SER A 99 -21.93 -40.38 -32.10
N LEU A 100 -22.36 -39.31 -32.79
CA LEU A 100 -22.71 -39.38 -34.20
C LEU A 100 -21.46 -39.52 -35.08
N PRO A 101 -21.51 -40.29 -36.19
CA PRO A 101 -20.39 -40.43 -37.14
C PRO A 101 -19.82 -39.08 -37.60
N MET A 102 -20.71 -38.13 -37.95
CA MET A 102 -20.34 -36.79 -38.41
C MET A 102 -19.60 -35.99 -37.34
N SER A 103 -20.07 -36.02 -36.09
CA SER A 103 -19.42 -35.33 -34.97
C SER A 103 -18.01 -35.88 -34.72
N LEU A 104 -17.82 -37.19 -34.81
CA LEU A 104 -16.49 -37.82 -34.66
C LEU A 104 -15.54 -37.42 -35.78
N ALA A 105 -16.02 -37.38 -37.03
CA ALA A 105 -15.21 -36.97 -38.17
C ALA A 105 -14.78 -35.49 -38.08
N ILE A 106 -15.69 -34.61 -37.63
CA ILE A 106 -15.43 -33.18 -37.39
C ILE A 106 -14.44 -32.98 -36.23
N GLN A 107 -14.65 -33.67 -35.10
CA GLN A 107 -13.76 -33.61 -33.95
C GLN A 107 -12.33 -34.05 -34.31
N ASN A 108 -12.22 -35.07 -35.15
CA ASN A 108 -10.94 -35.57 -35.65
C ASN A 108 -10.37 -34.73 -36.81
N LYS A 109 -11.07 -33.68 -37.25
CA LYS A 109 -10.68 -32.82 -38.37
C LYS A 109 -10.40 -33.58 -39.67
N SER A 110 -11.10 -34.70 -39.87
CA SER A 110 -10.93 -35.51 -41.07
C SER A 110 -11.83 -35.00 -42.20
N MET A 111 -11.25 -34.20 -43.10
CA MET A 111 -11.95 -33.69 -44.29
C MET A 111 -12.46 -34.82 -45.18
N SER A 112 -11.66 -35.88 -45.38
CA SER A 112 -12.03 -37.01 -46.22
C SER A 112 -13.21 -37.79 -45.66
N CYS A 113 -13.26 -38.05 -44.35
CA CYS A 113 -14.40 -38.73 -43.73
C CYS A 113 -15.66 -37.86 -43.76
N VAL A 114 -15.53 -36.54 -43.50
CA VAL A 114 -16.66 -35.61 -43.60
C VAL A 114 -17.20 -35.55 -45.02
N LYS A 115 -16.34 -35.55 -46.05
CA LYS A 115 -16.75 -35.57 -47.46
C LYS A 115 -17.60 -36.79 -47.79
N GLU A 116 -17.17 -37.99 -47.40
CA GLU A 116 -17.93 -39.22 -47.66
C GLU A 116 -19.24 -39.27 -46.86
N LEU A 117 -19.26 -38.79 -45.62
CA LEU A 117 -20.50 -38.70 -44.84
C LEU A 117 -21.50 -37.70 -45.44
N LEU A 118 -21.04 -36.55 -45.95
CA LEU A 118 -21.86 -35.59 -46.68
C LEU A 118 -22.45 -36.21 -47.95
N ARG A 119 -21.68 -37.01 -48.70
CA ARG A 119 -22.19 -37.78 -49.85
C ARG A 119 -23.29 -38.77 -49.46
N GLY A 120 -23.20 -39.34 -48.26
CA GLY A 120 -24.24 -40.19 -47.66
C GLY A 120 -25.44 -39.44 -47.08
N GLY A 121 -25.49 -38.11 -47.19
CA GLY A 121 -26.60 -37.28 -46.72
C GLY A 121 -26.55 -36.90 -45.23
N ALA A 122 -25.44 -37.15 -44.53
CA ALA A 122 -25.28 -36.71 -43.15
C ALA A 122 -25.18 -35.18 -43.07
N GLN A 123 -25.82 -34.59 -42.05
CA GLN A 123 -25.76 -33.14 -41.82
C GLN A 123 -24.79 -32.82 -40.66
N PRO A 124 -23.89 -31.83 -40.82
CA PRO A 124 -23.06 -31.37 -39.72
C PRO A 124 -23.90 -30.62 -38.67
N PRO A 125 -23.48 -30.64 -37.39
CA PRO A 125 -24.15 -29.84 -36.37
C PRO A 125 -24.00 -28.34 -36.68
N ALA A 126 -25.02 -27.53 -36.34
CA ALA A 126 -25.07 -26.11 -36.68
C ALA A 126 -23.92 -25.27 -36.11
N ASN A 127 -23.28 -25.77 -35.05
CA ASN A 127 -22.13 -25.16 -34.37
C ASN A 127 -20.81 -25.90 -34.68
N ALA A 128 -20.73 -26.65 -35.78
CA ALA A 128 -19.51 -27.32 -36.19
C ALA A 128 -18.40 -26.31 -36.48
N ASP A 129 -17.36 -26.31 -35.63
CA ASP A 129 -16.18 -25.49 -35.82
C ASP A 129 -15.07 -26.31 -36.50
N MET A 130 -15.11 -26.32 -37.83
CA MET A 130 -14.07 -26.93 -38.67
C MET A 130 -13.73 -26.00 -39.84
N PRO A 131 -12.48 -25.51 -39.92
CA PRO A 131 -12.04 -24.69 -41.04
C PRO A 131 -12.24 -25.40 -42.38
N GLY A 132 -12.89 -24.72 -43.33
CA GLY A 132 -13.14 -25.27 -44.67
C GLY A 132 -14.38 -26.16 -44.80
N LEU A 133 -15.12 -26.43 -43.71
CA LEU A 133 -16.36 -27.22 -43.75
C LEU A 133 -17.39 -26.65 -44.74
N ALA A 134 -17.59 -25.33 -44.74
CA ALA A 134 -18.52 -24.66 -45.66
C ALA A 134 -18.12 -24.87 -47.13
N ASN A 135 -16.83 -24.80 -47.45
CA ASN A 135 -16.34 -25.05 -48.81
C ASN A 135 -16.54 -26.51 -49.21
N LEU A 136 -16.29 -27.45 -48.29
CA LEU A 136 -16.48 -28.88 -48.52
C LEU A 136 -17.96 -29.23 -48.73
N MET A 137 -18.87 -28.61 -47.97
CA MET A 137 -20.31 -28.76 -48.17
C MET A 137 -20.74 -28.29 -49.55
N LEU A 138 -20.24 -27.13 -50.00
CA LEU A 138 -20.50 -26.62 -51.34
C LEU A 138 -19.94 -27.58 -52.42
N GLU A 139 -18.72 -28.09 -52.24
CA GLU A 139 -18.11 -29.04 -53.18
C GLU A 139 -18.96 -30.30 -53.35
N VAL A 140 -19.43 -30.91 -52.26
CA VAL A 140 -20.29 -32.10 -52.33
C VAL A 140 -21.65 -31.79 -52.97
N GLN A 141 -22.23 -30.61 -52.69
CA GLN A 141 -23.46 -30.16 -53.35
C GLN A 141 -23.26 -30.02 -54.85
N PHE A 142 -22.13 -29.44 -55.30
CA PHE A 142 -21.81 -29.36 -56.72
C PHE A 142 -21.63 -30.75 -57.35
N GLU A 143 -20.93 -31.67 -56.69
CA GLU A 143 -20.77 -33.05 -57.17
C GLU A 143 -22.14 -33.75 -57.34
N GLN A 144 -23.06 -33.56 -56.38
CA GLN A 144 -24.41 -34.12 -56.43
C GLN A 144 -25.24 -33.50 -57.57
N CYS A 145 -25.21 -32.16 -57.71
CA CYS A 145 -25.86 -31.48 -58.82
C CYS A 145 -25.29 -31.91 -60.18
N GLU A 146 -23.96 -32.05 -60.30
CA GLU A 146 -23.32 -32.54 -61.54
C GLU A 146 -23.78 -33.97 -61.86
N ALA A 147 -23.89 -34.84 -60.85
CA ALA A 147 -24.36 -36.20 -61.02
C ALA A 147 -25.83 -36.27 -61.50
N GLU A 148 -26.69 -35.35 -61.04
CA GLU A 148 -28.07 -35.23 -61.50
C GLU A 148 -28.18 -34.66 -62.92
N ILE A 149 -27.33 -33.69 -63.28
CA ILE A 149 -27.37 -33.00 -64.58
C ILE A 149 -26.70 -33.84 -65.68
N ARG A 150 -25.62 -34.58 -65.38
CA ARG A 150 -24.87 -35.39 -66.36
C ARG A 150 -25.74 -36.32 -67.23
N PRO A 151 -26.72 -37.09 -66.71
CA PRO A 151 -27.58 -37.92 -67.56
C PRO A 151 -28.54 -37.08 -68.43
N LEU A 152 -28.97 -35.91 -67.97
CA LEU A 152 -29.86 -35.01 -68.71
C LEU A 152 -29.18 -34.34 -69.91
N ALA A 153 -27.85 -34.22 -69.88
CA ALA A 153 -27.05 -33.63 -70.97
C ALA A 153 -27.04 -34.46 -72.27
N THR A 154 -27.55 -35.70 -72.25
CA THR A 154 -27.65 -36.58 -73.44
C THR A 154 -29.03 -36.58 -74.09
N ALA A 155 -30.01 -35.87 -73.52
CA ALA A 155 -31.32 -35.73 -74.11
C ALA A 155 -31.27 -34.77 -75.31
N GLU A 156 -31.95 -35.09 -76.41
CA GLU A 156 -32.19 -34.13 -77.49
C GLU A 156 -33.15 -33.05 -76.96
N VAL A 157 -32.65 -31.82 -76.81
CA VAL A 157 -33.42 -30.66 -76.35
C VAL A 157 -33.77 -29.77 -77.54
N ASP A 158 -35.02 -29.33 -77.63
CA ASP A 158 -35.47 -28.37 -78.65
C ASP A 158 -34.72 -27.02 -78.48
N PRO A 159 -34.12 -26.46 -79.56
CA PRO A 159 -33.43 -25.16 -79.50
C PRO A 159 -34.25 -24.02 -78.87
N ALA A 160 -35.58 -24.04 -78.98
CA ALA A 160 -36.44 -23.02 -78.38
C ALA A 160 -36.50 -23.12 -76.83
N GLU A 161 -36.59 -24.34 -76.30
CA GLU A 161 -36.59 -24.59 -74.86
C GLU A 161 -35.22 -24.31 -74.23
N LEU A 162 -34.14 -24.57 -74.97
CA LEU A 162 -32.78 -24.25 -74.53
C LEU A 162 -32.57 -22.73 -74.34
N LEU A 163 -33.08 -21.92 -75.28
CA LEU A 163 -32.94 -20.46 -75.24
C LEU A 163 -33.76 -19.85 -74.08
N GLU A 164 -34.92 -20.43 -73.79
CA GLU A 164 -35.76 -20.09 -72.65
C GLU A 164 -35.05 -20.41 -71.32
N ALA A 165 -34.50 -21.63 -71.20
CA ALA A 165 -33.76 -22.04 -70.02
C ALA A 165 -32.50 -21.20 -69.79
N GLU A 166 -31.75 -20.88 -70.86
CA GLU A 166 -30.56 -20.03 -70.78
C GLU A 166 -30.91 -18.62 -70.29
N ARG A 167 -32.04 -18.04 -70.75
CA ARG A 167 -32.51 -16.75 -70.24
C ARG A 167 -32.81 -16.79 -68.73
N VAL A 168 -33.52 -17.83 -68.27
CA VAL A 168 -33.85 -18.00 -66.84
C VAL A 168 -32.57 -18.14 -66.00
N VAL A 169 -31.58 -18.88 -66.49
CA VAL A 169 -30.28 -19.01 -65.81
C VAL A 169 -29.56 -17.66 -65.72
N LEU A 170 -29.54 -16.89 -66.81
CA LEU A 170 -28.91 -15.57 -66.83
C LEU A 170 -29.60 -14.59 -65.87
N GLU A 171 -30.94 -14.55 -65.85
CA GLU A 171 -31.71 -13.74 -64.89
C GLU A 171 -31.39 -14.16 -63.44
N GLY A 172 -31.35 -15.46 -63.15
CA GLY A 172 -30.97 -15.98 -61.84
C GLY A 172 -29.54 -15.62 -61.42
N MET A 173 -28.59 -15.64 -62.36
CA MET A 173 -27.20 -15.22 -62.11
C MET A 173 -27.10 -13.73 -61.79
N GLU A 174 -27.86 -12.88 -62.49
CA GLU A 174 -27.91 -11.44 -62.20
C GLU A 174 -28.50 -11.15 -60.82
N ASP A 175 -29.58 -11.83 -60.45
CA ASP A 175 -30.20 -11.68 -59.13
C ASP A 175 -29.29 -12.20 -58.01
N HIS A 176 -28.58 -13.31 -58.23
CA HIS A 176 -27.57 -13.80 -57.27
C HIS A 176 -26.45 -12.79 -57.09
N LYS A 177 -25.94 -12.18 -58.18
CA LYS A 177 -24.93 -11.12 -58.11
C LYS A 177 -25.43 -9.90 -57.34
N ARG A 178 -26.69 -9.50 -57.52
CA ARG A 178 -27.32 -8.41 -56.74
C ARG A 178 -27.40 -8.76 -55.25
N LEU A 179 -27.78 -10.00 -54.92
CA LEU A 179 -27.86 -10.49 -53.54
C LEU A 179 -26.49 -10.51 -52.85
N ILE A 180 -25.42 -10.92 -53.55
CA ILE A 180 -24.06 -10.88 -53.02
C ILE A 180 -23.68 -9.44 -52.67
N LYS A 181 -23.89 -8.50 -53.60
CA LYS A 181 -23.56 -7.10 -53.39
C LYS A 181 -24.31 -6.52 -52.19
N LEU A 182 -25.60 -6.84 -52.04
CA LEU A 182 -26.41 -6.41 -50.88
C LEU A 182 -25.88 -7.00 -49.56
N HIS A 183 -25.43 -8.25 -49.55
CA HIS A 183 -24.82 -8.86 -48.36
C HIS A 183 -23.49 -8.21 -47.99
N GLU A 184 -22.65 -7.89 -48.97
CA GLU A 184 -21.39 -7.17 -48.74
C GLU A 184 -21.65 -5.77 -48.19
N ASP A 185 -22.59 -5.02 -48.77
CA ASP A 185 -22.96 -3.67 -48.32
C ASP A 185 -23.54 -3.67 -46.90
N THR A 186 -24.39 -4.63 -46.57
CA THR A 186 -24.93 -4.78 -45.21
C THR A 186 -23.87 -5.22 -44.21
N ARG A 187 -22.93 -6.10 -44.60
CA ARG A 187 -21.78 -6.48 -43.78
C ARG A 187 -20.86 -5.30 -43.51
N ALA A 188 -20.54 -4.52 -44.54
CA ALA A 188 -19.74 -3.31 -44.42
C ALA A 188 -20.42 -2.27 -43.51
N SER A 189 -21.73 -2.08 -43.65
CA SER A 189 -22.52 -1.16 -42.83
C SER A 189 -22.55 -1.55 -41.35
N LYS A 190 -22.71 -2.84 -41.04
CA LYS A 190 -22.61 -3.34 -39.65
C LYS A 190 -21.21 -3.14 -39.06
N SER A 191 -20.17 -3.40 -39.84
CA SER A 191 -18.78 -3.17 -39.42
C SER A 191 -18.51 -1.69 -39.15
N LEU A 192 -19.06 -0.80 -39.99
CA LEU A 192 -18.89 0.64 -39.83
C LEU A 192 -19.61 1.16 -38.58
N ALA A 193 -20.85 0.73 -38.34
CA ALA A 193 -21.61 1.10 -37.14
C ALA A 193 -20.91 0.65 -35.83
N GLU A 194 -20.25 -0.51 -35.85
CA GLU A 194 -19.47 -0.98 -34.70
C GLU A 194 -18.24 -0.09 -34.45
N VAL A 195 -17.52 0.28 -35.51
CA VAL A 195 -16.36 1.20 -35.40
C VAL A 195 -16.81 2.59 -34.92
N GLU A 196 -17.92 3.11 -35.43
CA GLU A 196 -18.48 4.40 -34.98
C GLU A 196 -18.84 4.37 -33.50
N ARG A 197 -19.44 3.28 -33.02
CA ARG A 197 -19.73 3.09 -31.59
C ARG A 197 -18.46 3.08 -30.75
N GLN A 198 -17.43 2.34 -31.19
CA GLN A 198 -16.14 2.30 -30.49
C GLN A 198 -15.45 3.67 -30.44
N ILE A 199 -15.54 4.44 -31.52
CA ILE A 199 -15.03 5.83 -31.56
C ILE A 199 -15.79 6.70 -30.55
N ALA A 200 -17.12 6.62 -30.52
CA ALA A 200 -17.94 7.39 -29.57
C ALA A 200 -17.61 7.03 -28.11
N ASP A 201 -17.47 5.74 -27.80
CA ASP A 201 -17.09 5.28 -26.46
C ASP A 201 -15.67 5.75 -26.07
N ALA A 202 -14.73 5.71 -27.01
CA ALA A 202 -13.37 6.21 -26.79
C ALA A 202 -13.33 7.72 -26.56
N GLN A 203 -14.12 8.49 -27.31
CA GLN A 203 -14.27 9.93 -27.13
C GLN A 203 -14.89 10.27 -25.78
N ALA A 204 -15.94 9.55 -25.35
CA ALA A 204 -16.55 9.74 -24.05
C ALA A 204 -15.56 9.48 -22.89
N LYS A 205 -14.74 8.42 -23.00
CA LYS A 205 -13.66 8.13 -22.03
C LYS A 205 -12.59 9.21 -22.02
N LEU A 206 -12.21 9.73 -23.19
CA LEU A 206 -11.23 10.81 -23.30
C LEU A 206 -11.73 12.09 -22.61
N GLU A 207 -12.98 12.50 -22.84
CA GLU A 207 -13.57 13.67 -22.21
C GLU A 207 -13.72 13.51 -20.68
N ALA A 208 -14.12 12.33 -20.20
CA ALA A 208 -14.15 12.02 -18.77
C ALA A 208 -12.75 12.11 -18.13
N THR A 209 -11.73 11.60 -18.83
CA THR A 209 -10.35 11.66 -18.36
C THR A 209 -9.84 13.11 -18.32
N LYS A 210 -10.13 13.90 -19.37
CA LYS A 210 -9.80 15.33 -19.39
C LYS A 210 -10.45 16.08 -18.23
N ALA A 211 -11.74 15.86 -17.95
CA ALA A 211 -12.43 16.48 -16.82
C ALA A 211 -11.75 16.16 -15.49
N SER A 212 -11.44 14.88 -15.23
CA SER A 212 -10.72 14.47 -14.02
C SER A 212 -9.32 15.09 -13.91
N SER A 213 -8.63 15.30 -15.05
CA SER A 213 -7.32 15.93 -15.07
C SER A 213 -7.39 17.42 -14.72
N VAL A 214 -8.45 18.11 -15.13
CA VAL A 214 -8.69 19.52 -14.78
C VAL A 214 -8.94 19.66 -13.29
N GLU A 215 -9.82 18.83 -12.72
CA GLU A 215 -10.08 18.80 -11.28
C GLU A 215 -8.80 18.53 -10.46
N TYR A 216 -7.96 17.59 -10.94
CA TYR A 216 -6.68 17.30 -10.31
C TYR A 216 -5.72 18.50 -10.34
N VAL A 217 -5.64 19.19 -11.48
CA VAL A 217 -4.82 20.41 -11.63
C VAL A 217 -5.32 21.53 -10.71
N GLU A 218 -6.62 21.73 -10.61
CA GLU A 218 -7.21 22.71 -9.69
C GLU A 218 -6.90 22.37 -8.23
N SER A 219 -7.06 21.11 -7.82
CA SER A 219 -6.68 20.65 -6.47
C SER A 219 -5.19 20.86 -6.18
N MET A 220 -4.33 20.56 -7.15
CA MET A 220 -2.88 20.79 -7.05
C MET A 220 -2.56 22.28 -6.89
N ASN A 221 -3.24 23.16 -7.63
CA ASN A 221 -3.05 24.61 -7.51
C ASN A 221 -3.52 25.14 -6.16
N GLN A 222 -4.66 24.66 -5.64
CA GLN A 222 -5.12 24.99 -4.28
C GLN A 222 -4.10 24.57 -3.22
N LYS A 223 -3.56 23.33 -3.32
CA LYS A 223 -2.51 22.85 -2.40
C LYS A 223 -1.24 23.69 -2.49
N LYS A 224 -0.81 24.10 -3.68
CA LYS A 224 0.35 24.99 -3.85
C LYS A 224 0.15 26.34 -3.17
N ILE A 225 -1.05 26.92 -3.25
CA ILE A 225 -1.37 28.18 -2.57
C ILE A 225 -1.32 27.97 -1.05
N ALA A 226 -1.92 26.89 -0.54
CA ALA A 226 -1.89 26.56 0.88
C ALA A 226 -0.46 26.38 1.41
N ILE A 227 0.42 25.70 0.66
CA ILE A 227 1.83 25.53 1.00
C ILE A 227 2.54 26.88 1.08
N ARG A 228 2.37 27.75 0.07
CA ARG A 228 2.99 29.10 0.09
C ARG A 228 2.54 29.94 1.28
N ASN A 229 1.26 29.84 1.64
CA ASN A 229 0.73 30.55 2.82
C ASN A 229 1.36 30.00 4.11
N ALA A 230 1.45 28.68 4.26
CA ALA A 230 2.10 28.04 5.41
C ALA A 230 3.60 28.38 5.50
N GLU A 231 4.31 28.43 4.37
CA GLU A 231 5.72 28.85 4.31
C GLU A 231 5.89 30.31 4.76
N ALA A 232 4.97 31.21 4.37
CA ALA A 232 4.99 32.60 4.80
C ALA A 232 4.74 32.74 6.32
N GLU A 233 3.78 31.97 6.87
CA GLU A 233 3.53 31.93 8.32
C GLU A 233 4.74 31.38 9.09
N LEU A 234 5.35 30.30 8.62
CA LEU A 234 6.56 29.74 9.19
C LEU A 234 7.72 30.74 9.17
N HIS A 235 7.85 31.54 8.11
CA HIS A 235 8.88 32.56 8.04
C HIS A 235 8.63 33.71 9.04
N LYS A 236 7.37 34.09 9.25
CA LYS A 236 6.98 35.07 10.27
C LYS A 236 7.30 34.55 11.68
N LEU A 237 6.89 33.32 11.99
CA LEU A 237 7.19 32.66 13.26
C LEU A 237 8.70 32.56 13.51
N HIS A 238 9.50 32.23 12.50
CA HIS A 238 10.96 32.21 12.64
C HIS A 238 11.53 33.58 13.02
N LYS A 239 11.02 34.68 12.43
CA LYS A 239 11.44 36.04 12.81
C LYS A 239 11.06 36.38 14.24
N GLU A 240 9.86 36.01 14.66
CA GLU A 240 9.40 36.19 16.04
C GLU A 240 10.28 35.40 17.02
N ILE A 241 10.54 34.12 16.74
CA ILE A 241 11.45 33.27 17.54
C ILE A 241 12.83 33.91 17.65
N HIS A 242 13.39 34.39 16.54
CA HIS A 242 14.71 35.02 16.55
C HIS A 242 14.71 36.29 17.42
N SER A 243 13.66 37.12 17.32
CA SER A 243 13.53 38.31 18.17
C SER A 243 13.43 37.97 19.66
N VAL A 244 12.74 36.87 20.01
CA VAL A 244 12.64 36.38 21.40
C VAL A 244 13.98 35.80 21.87
N GLN A 245 14.75 35.15 21.00
CA GLN A 245 16.09 34.69 21.33
C GLN A 245 17.04 35.88 21.60
N ASP A 246 16.95 36.94 20.82
CA ASP A 246 17.75 38.16 21.01
C ASP A 246 17.38 38.87 22.33
N THR A 247 16.10 38.91 22.70
CA THR A 247 15.71 39.49 23.99
C THR A 247 16.11 38.60 25.16
N TYR A 248 15.98 37.28 25.02
CA TYR A 248 16.42 36.32 26.03
C TYR A 248 17.93 36.39 26.29
N THR A 249 18.74 36.51 25.24
CA THR A 249 20.20 36.64 25.38
C THR A 249 20.58 37.94 26.10
N LYS A 250 19.96 39.07 25.76
CA LYS A 250 20.16 40.35 26.47
C LYS A 250 19.77 40.26 27.95
N LEU A 251 18.60 39.71 28.25
CA LEU A 251 18.15 39.52 29.64
C LEU A 251 19.09 38.61 30.42
N LYS A 252 19.64 37.58 29.78
CA LYS A 252 20.63 36.68 30.39
C LYS A 252 21.94 37.41 30.72
N GLU A 253 22.39 38.32 29.85
CA GLU A 253 23.56 39.16 30.11
C GLU A 253 23.30 40.17 31.22
N GLU A 254 22.12 40.77 31.27
CA GLU A 254 21.70 41.68 32.36
C GLU A 254 21.61 40.95 33.71
N ASP A 255 21.00 39.77 33.75
CA ASP A 255 20.94 38.92 34.96
C ASP A 255 22.36 38.54 35.45
N ALA A 256 23.29 38.26 34.53
CA ALA A 256 24.68 38.00 34.89
C ALA A 256 25.38 39.23 35.49
N LYS A 257 25.14 40.44 34.94
CA LYS A 257 25.67 41.70 35.49
C LYS A 257 25.08 42.00 36.87
N LEU A 258 23.77 41.90 37.03
CA LEU A 258 23.09 42.11 38.31
C LEU A 258 23.58 41.13 39.37
N LYS A 259 23.84 39.87 39.02
CA LYS A 259 24.47 38.90 39.92
C LYS A 259 25.87 39.32 40.36
N GLN A 260 26.69 39.84 39.45
CA GLN A 260 28.01 40.37 39.81
C GLN A 260 27.90 41.60 40.72
N GLU A 261 27.01 42.56 40.40
CA GLU A 261 26.75 43.74 41.23
C GLU A 261 26.22 43.38 42.64
N LEU A 262 25.40 42.32 42.74
CA LEU A 262 24.92 41.82 44.02
C LEU A 262 26.07 41.25 44.87
N ILE A 263 26.98 40.50 44.25
CA ILE A 263 28.16 39.94 44.93
C ILE A 263 29.05 41.06 45.45
N THR A 264 29.39 42.05 44.60
CA THR A 264 30.25 43.17 45.02
C THR A 264 29.58 44.01 46.11
N SER A 265 28.29 44.30 45.99
CA SER A 265 27.53 45.00 47.03
C SER A 265 27.50 44.23 48.34
N HIS A 266 27.40 42.90 48.29
CA HIS A 266 27.45 42.05 49.47
C HIS A 266 28.83 42.07 50.15
N GLU A 267 29.91 42.07 49.37
CA GLU A 267 31.28 42.20 49.89
C GLU A 267 31.48 43.56 50.59
N ILE A 268 31.05 44.66 49.96
CA ILE A 268 31.11 46.01 50.56
C ILE A 268 30.31 46.06 51.86
N LEU A 269 29.09 45.48 51.88
CA LEU A 269 28.28 45.41 53.10
C LEU A 269 28.98 44.62 54.21
N LYS A 270 29.66 43.53 53.86
CA LYS A 270 30.42 42.72 54.82
C LYS A 270 31.60 43.49 55.41
N GLU A 271 32.32 44.25 54.58
CA GLU A 271 33.39 45.15 55.04
C GLU A 271 32.85 46.25 55.95
N ALA A 272 31.76 46.92 55.56
CA ALA A 272 31.11 47.95 56.37
C ALA A 272 30.59 47.39 57.71
N GLN A 273 30.07 46.15 57.73
CA GLN A 273 29.70 45.47 58.96
C GLN A 273 30.91 45.22 59.86
N ALA A 274 32.03 44.74 59.29
CA ALA A 274 33.26 44.52 60.05
C ALA A 274 33.82 45.83 60.63
N GLU A 275 33.80 46.92 59.87
CA GLU A 275 34.20 48.25 60.36
C GLU A 275 33.29 48.74 61.49
N ARG A 276 31.97 48.59 61.34
CA ARG A 276 31.01 48.96 62.38
C ARG A 276 31.24 48.16 63.66
N ASP A 277 31.42 46.84 63.55
CA ASP A 277 31.64 45.96 64.69
C ASP A 277 32.98 46.29 65.39
N ALA A 278 34.02 46.66 64.63
CA ALA A 278 35.30 47.15 65.17
C ALA A 278 35.16 48.51 65.90
N LEU A 279 34.37 49.45 65.35
CA LEU A 279 34.08 50.72 65.99
C LEU A 279 33.25 50.54 67.27
N GLU A 280 32.28 49.63 67.30
CA GLU A 280 31.53 49.28 68.50
C GLU A 280 32.44 48.67 69.58
N ALA A 281 33.36 47.77 69.21
CA ALA A 281 34.34 47.23 70.14
C ALA A 281 35.27 48.32 70.72
N ALA A 282 35.78 49.21 69.87
CA ALA A 282 36.62 50.34 70.31
C ALA A 282 35.85 51.33 71.20
N ARG A 283 34.56 51.57 70.90
CA ARG A 283 33.69 52.38 71.76
C ARG A 283 33.52 51.74 73.13
N LEU A 284 33.27 50.43 73.20
CA LEU A 284 33.11 49.71 74.46
C LEU A 284 34.40 49.76 75.29
N GLU A 285 35.56 49.59 74.66
CA GLU A 285 36.87 49.71 75.33
C GLU A 285 37.09 51.14 75.86
N ARG A 286 36.73 52.16 75.09
CA ARG A 286 36.80 53.56 75.53
C ARG A 286 35.84 53.85 76.69
N GLU A 287 34.61 53.32 76.66
CA GLU A 287 33.66 53.43 77.77
C GLU A 287 34.22 52.77 79.04
N GLN A 288 34.86 51.59 78.94
CA GLN A 288 35.53 50.94 80.06
C GLN A 288 36.69 51.76 80.62
N LEU A 289 37.56 52.29 79.75
CA LEU A 289 38.67 53.17 80.18
C LEU A 289 38.15 54.44 80.82
N THR A 290 37.10 55.04 80.29
CA THR A 290 36.47 56.24 80.87
C THR A 290 35.90 55.93 82.24
N GLY A 291 35.27 54.75 82.42
CA GLY A 291 34.82 54.25 83.72
C GLY A 291 35.96 54.12 84.73
N LYS A 292 37.08 53.50 84.34
CA LYS A 292 38.27 53.40 85.21
C LYS A 292 38.84 54.76 85.60
N VAL A 293 38.96 55.69 84.65
CA VAL A 293 39.43 57.05 84.94
C VAL A 293 38.47 57.78 85.88
N GLN A 294 37.16 57.57 85.76
CA GLN A 294 36.17 58.11 86.70
C GLN A 294 36.33 57.52 88.10
N GLU A 295 36.57 56.21 88.23
CA GLU A 295 36.85 55.56 89.50
C GLU A 295 38.13 56.12 90.15
N GLU A 296 39.23 56.22 89.39
CA GLU A 296 40.50 56.81 89.87
C GLU A 296 40.33 58.28 90.27
N LEU A 297 39.55 59.07 89.52
CA LEU A 297 39.24 60.45 89.87
C LEU A 297 38.45 60.53 91.18
N GLN A 298 37.45 59.67 91.40
CA GLN A 298 36.70 59.62 92.66
C GLN A 298 37.61 59.26 93.84
N GLU A 299 38.54 58.32 93.66
CA GLU A 299 39.52 57.97 94.70
C GLU A 299 40.43 59.16 95.02
N LEU A 300 40.94 59.87 94.01
CA LEU A 300 41.76 61.06 94.18
C LEU A 300 40.99 62.22 94.83
N GLU A 301 39.75 62.45 94.43
CA GLU A 301 38.87 63.46 95.06
C GLU A 301 38.66 63.17 96.54
N LYS A 302 38.39 61.90 96.88
CA LYS A 302 38.27 61.47 98.28
C LYS A 302 39.58 61.68 99.05
N LEU A 303 40.72 61.35 98.46
CA LEU A 303 42.03 61.58 99.08
C LEU A 303 42.28 63.08 99.29
N ILE A 304 41.90 63.93 98.33
CA ILE A 304 41.99 65.39 98.46
C ILE A 304 41.09 65.87 99.61
N GLU A 305 39.86 65.39 99.72
CA GLU A 305 38.94 65.71 100.82
C GLU A 305 39.50 65.29 102.19
N GLU A 306 40.05 64.08 102.30
CA GLU A 306 40.72 63.61 103.51
C GLU A 306 41.89 64.54 103.87
N GLN A 307 42.70 64.94 102.89
CA GLN A 307 43.82 65.85 103.11
C GLN A 307 43.39 67.28 103.46
N THR A 308 42.31 67.81 102.87
CA THR A 308 41.77 69.12 103.25
C THR A 308 41.17 69.10 104.65
N GLN A 309 40.48 68.02 105.05
CA GLN A 309 40.00 67.85 106.43
C GLN A 309 41.17 67.79 107.41
N GLN A 310 42.21 67.02 107.09
CA GLN A 310 43.42 66.93 107.91
C GLN A 310 44.11 68.30 108.04
N ASN A 311 44.24 69.03 106.93
CA ASN A 311 44.79 70.39 106.94
C ASN A 311 43.92 71.38 107.74
N ALA A 312 42.59 71.26 107.67
CA ALA A 312 41.68 72.05 108.50
C ALA A 312 41.84 71.71 109.99
N GLY A 313 42.06 70.43 110.33
CA GLY A 313 42.42 69.99 111.67
C GLY A 313 43.71 70.63 112.16
N TYR A 314 44.78 70.59 111.36
CA TYR A 314 46.04 71.28 111.68
C TYR A 314 45.86 72.80 111.85
N GLN A 315 45.01 73.44 111.04
CA GLN A 315 44.69 74.86 111.19
C GLN A 315 43.95 75.14 112.50
N HIS A 316 43.02 74.28 112.90
CA HIS A 316 42.29 74.42 114.17
C HIS A 316 43.21 74.21 115.38
N GLU A 317 44.14 73.24 115.32
CA GLU A 317 45.16 73.04 116.34
C GLU A 317 46.10 74.24 116.45
N LEU A 318 46.52 74.82 115.32
CA LEU A 318 47.32 76.05 115.27
C LEU A 318 46.58 77.25 115.87
N LEU A 319 45.28 77.40 115.58
CA LEU A 319 44.43 78.44 116.16
C LEU A 319 44.27 78.26 117.66
N ALA A 320 43.98 77.04 118.13
CA ALA A 320 43.89 76.75 119.56
C ALA A 320 45.22 77.04 120.27
N ALA A 321 46.35 76.61 119.70
CA ALA A 321 47.67 76.92 120.24
C ALA A 321 47.95 78.43 120.27
N ARG A 322 47.46 79.19 119.29
CA ARG A 322 47.57 80.65 119.24
C ARG A 322 46.70 81.32 120.31
N GLU A 323 45.46 80.90 120.49
CA GLU A 323 44.57 81.41 121.56
C GLU A 323 45.14 81.14 122.94
N ASP A 324 45.74 79.96 123.15
CA ASP A 324 46.43 79.58 124.39
C ASP A 324 47.68 80.43 124.66
N LEU A 325 48.32 80.91 123.58
CA LEU A 325 49.45 81.83 123.66
C LEU A 325 48.96 83.26 123.95
N GLU A 326 47.84 83.68 123.36
CA GLU A 326 47.19 84.96 123.61
C GLU A 326 46.60 85.05 125.03
N SER A 327 46.11 83.95 125.61
CA SER A 327 45.67 83.90 127.01
C SER A 327 46.86 84.08 127.96
N LYS A 328 47.96 83.36 127.73
CA LYS A 328 49.22 83.54 128.48
C LYS A 328 49.79 84.95 128.35
N MET A 329 49.61 85.60 127.20
CA MET A 329 49.99 87.00 126.99
C MET A 329 49.09 87.95 127.78
N ARG A 330 47.77 87.71 127.84
CA ARG A 330 46.85 88.46 128.69
C ARG A 330 47.16 88.31 130.18
N ASP A 331 47.40 87.09 130.64
CA ASP A 331 47.81 86.83 132.04
C ASP A 331 49.11 87.59 132.39
N LYS A 332 50.04 87.67 131.44
CA LYS A 332 51.28 88.43 131.58
C LYS A 332 51.06 89.95 131.61
N GLU A 333 50.10 90.47 130.84
CA GLU A 333 49.73 91.89 130.84
C GLU A 333 48.95 92.29 132.10
N GLU A 334 48.05 91.43 132.60
CA GLU A 334 47.34 91.65 133.87
C GLU A 334 48.31 91.61 135.07
N ALA A 335 49.29 90.71 135.05
CA ALA A 335 50.36 90.68 136.05
C ALA A 335 51.18 91.99 136.06
N LYS A 336 51.46 92.56 134.87
CA LYS A 336 52.12 93.88 134.75
C LYS A 336 51.28 95.01 135.37
N LEU A 337 49.98 95.03 135.09
CA LEU A 337 49.06 96.07 135.57
C LEU A 337 48.90 96.03 137.11
N LEU A 338 48.93 94.84 137.71
CA LEU A 338 48.94 94.65 139.16
C LEU A 338 50.25 95.12 139.81
N THR A 339 51.40 94.90 139.16
CA THR A 339 52.68 95.45 139.63
C THR A 339 52.78 96.97 139.52
N GLU A 340 52.19 97.60 138.49
CA GLU A 340 52.15 99.06 138.36
C GLU A 340 51.24 99.72 139.41
N LYS A 341 50.08 99.12 139.72
CA LYS A 341 49.21 99.59 140.81
C LYS A 341 49.83 99.44 142.20
N ALA A 342 50.69 98.44 142.40
CA ALA A 342 51.44 98.28 143.66
C ALA A 342 52.54 99.34 143.83
N HIS A 343 53.18 99.80 142.75
CA HIS A 343 54.23 100.83 142.83
C HIS A 343 53.68 102.23 143.11
N GLN A 344 52.45 102.56 142.70
CA GLN A 344 51.87 103.89 142.95
C GLN A 344 51.37 104.11 144.39
N LEU A 345 51.17 103.04 145.18
CA LEU A 345 50.73 103.12 146.57
C LEU A 345 51.87 103.28 147.58
N VAL A 346 53.14 103.21 147.16
CA VAL A 346 54.32 103.22 148.05
C VAL A 346 54.98 104.60 148.18
N ASP A 347 54.81 105.51 147.22
CA ASP A 347 55.49 106.83 147.23
C ASP A 347 54.63 107.98 147.82
N THR A 348 53.59 107.67 148.63
CA THR A 348 52.80 108.68 149.40
C THR A 348 53.01 108.62 150.93
N LEU A 349 54.12 108.04 151.36
CA LEU A 349 54.69 108.17 152.71
C LEU A 349 56.15 108.62 152.59
#